data_AF-A0A2V8CNE7-F1
#
_entry.id   AF-A0A2V8CNE7-F1
#
_cell.length_a   1.000
_cell.length_b   1.000
_cell.length_c   1.000
_cell.angle_alpha   90.00
_cell.angle_beta   90.00
_cell.angle_gamma   90.00
#
_symmetry.space_group_name_H-M   'P 1'
#
loop_
_entity.id
_entity.type
_entity.pdbx_description
1 polymer ?
#
loop_
_entity_poly.entity_id
_entity_poly.type
_entity_poly.pdbx_seq_one_letter_code
_entity_poly.pdbx_strand_id
1 'polypeptide(L)'
;CGVSFAGMQFFVSNYVGPELTDIMSSLTCIIVMVAVLKLWRPARIMRLEGDHDSITRGKVHSGGEVFTAWLPYLLLVVIVLAWGEPAIKGGFDRWTHGLLPAWLPRNAGVLNGLNVPGLHNLITRIPPVTAQPSPYAAVFTFNWLTASGTACFIATVVAALLLGIRPAKFVDIYVATFRQLSFAILSIALMLGLALATTGGAFPFFSAVVGWMGVFLTGSDTSANALFGNLQVVTANALGVSPILMASVNSAAGVMGKMISVQSIAVAVAATGMTSADESRLFRFTIKHSVLLMALMGLIALLFAYVVPGFVGFQASPYTSRYSEPGIICGRAFAGASAGGSWYFAAAR
;
A
#
# COMPACT_ATOMS: atom_id res chain seq x y z
N CYS A 1 -2.99 -16.77 13.01
CA CYS A 1 -2.27 -15.77 12.20
C CYS A 1 -3.20 -15.00 11.28
N GLY A 2 -3.88 -15.64 10.31
CA GLY A 2 -4.87 -14.94 9.46
C GLY A 2 -6.00 -14.29 10.26
N VAL A 3 -6.63 -15.04 11.17
CA VAL A 3 -7.72 -14.52 12.03
C VAL A 3 -7.24 -13.39 12.94
N SER A 4 -6.05 -13.51 13.55
CA SER A 4 -5.50 -12.47 14.43
C SER A 4 -5.16 -11.19 13.67
N PHE A 5 -4.63 -11.32 12.45
CA PHE A 5 -4.35 -10.17 11.59
C PHE A 5 -5.64 -9.49 11.15
N ALA A 6 -6.57 -10.24 10.55
CA ALA A 6 -7.84 -9.70 10.06
C ALA A 6 -8.69 -9.10 11.18
N GLY A 7 -8.73 -9.73 12.36
CA GLY A 7 -9.48 -9.23 13.51
C GLY A 7 -8.92 -7.91 14.03
N MET A 8 -7.59 -7.79 14.17
CA MET A 8 -6.98 -6.53 14.58
C MET A 8 -7.11 -5.47 13.49
N GLN A 9 -7.00 -5.85 12.22
CA GLN A 9 -7.16 -4.95 11.09
C GLN A 9 -8.56 -4.35 11.06
N PHE A 10 -9.57 -5.19 11.27
CA PHE A 10 -10.96 -4.76 11.41
C PHE A 10 -11.15 -3.84 12.62
N PHE A 11 -10.58 -4.15 13.77
CA PHE A 11 -10.71 -3.29 14.95
C PHE A 11 -10.06 -1.91 14.72
N VAL A 12 -8.81 -1.87 14.29
CA VAL A 12 -8.06 -0.61 14.16
C VAL A 12 -8.63 0.28 13.04
N SER A 13 -9.07 -0.32 11.92
CA SER A 13 -9.66 0.44 10.82
C SER A 13 -10.99 1.09 11.18
N ASN A 14 -11.78 0.47 12.06
CA ASN A 14 -13.08 1.00 12.48
C ASN A 14 -13.01 1.96 13.68
N TYR A 15 -12.04 1.80 14.59
CA TYR A 15 -12.04 2.51 15.88
C TYR A 15 -10.83 3.43 16.13
N VAL A 16 -9.73 3.28 15.41
CA VAL A 16 -8.49 4.04 15.67
C VAL A 16 -8.13 4.93 14.49
N GLY A 17 -8.00 4.34 13.31
CA GLY A 17 -7.67 5.06 12.09
C GLY A 17 -6.83 4.26 11.09
N PRO A 18 -6.76 4.74 9.83
CA PRO A 18 -6.12 4.01 8.73
C PRO A 18 -4.59 3.90 8.87
N GLU A 19 -3.94 4.90 9.46
CA GLU A 19 -2.46 5.00 9.51
C GLU A 19 -1.80 3.85 10.30
N LEU A 20 -2.48 3.35 11.33
CA LEU A 20 -1.96 2.30 12.22
C LEU A 20 -2.49 0.90 11.89
N THR A 21 -3.45 0.81 10.96
CA THR A 21 -4.22 -0.42 10.72
C THR A 21 -3.32 -1.61 10.41
N ASP A 22 -2.37 -1.45 9.50
CA ASP A 22 -1.50 -2.56 9.07
C ASP A 22 -0.35 -2.85 10.07
N ILE A 23 0.17 -1.80 10.72
CA ILE A 23 1.23 -1.89 11.73
C ILE A 23 0.73 -2.67 12.96
N MET A 24 -0.43 -2.30 13.49
CA MET A 24 -1.00 -2.95 14.67
C MET A 24 -1.43 -4.40 14.39
N SER A 25 -1.93 -4.66 13.18
CA SER A 25 -2.34 -6.00 12.74
C SER A 25 -1.16 -6.95 12.59
N SER A 26 -0.06 -6.48 12.00
CA SER A 26 1.17 -7.26 11.87
C SER A 26 1.84 -7.53 13.21
N LEU A 27 1.93 -6.55 14.11
CA LEU A 27 2.45 -6.75 15.47
C LEU A 27 1.64 -7.76 16.26
N THR A 28 0.31 -7.65 16.22
CA THR A 28 -0.60 -8.60 16.88
C THR A 28 -0.42 -10.00 16.30
N CYS A 29 -0.26 -10.13 14.99
CA CYS A 29 0.00 -11.41 14.33
C CYS A 29 1.32 -12.03 14.80
N ILE A 30 2.40 -11.23 14.94
CA ILE A 30 3.69 -11.71 15.46
C ILE A 30 3.56 -12.21 16.90
N ILE A 31 2.89 -11.45 17.77
CA ILE A 31 2.67 -11.84 19.18
C ILE A 31 1.90 -13.16 19.26
N VAL A 32 0.79 -13.27 18.52
CA VAL A 32 -0.02 -14.49 18.48
C VAL A 32 0.77 -15.66 17.90
N MET A 33 1.57 -15.44 16.85
CA MET A 33 2.44 -16.49 16.29
C MET A 33 3.42 -17.02 17.35
N VAL A 34 4.11 -16.12 18.05
CA VAL A 34 5.06 -16.51 19.12
C VAL A 34 4.35 -17.25 20.25
N ALA A 35 3.16 -16.80 20.65
CA ALA A 35 2.35 -17.47 21.67
C ALA A 35 1.95 -18.88 21.22
N VAL A 36 1.45 -19.02 19.98
CA VAL A 36 1.09 -20.32 19.40
C VAL A 36 2.31 -21.24 19.33
N LEU A 37 3.48 -20.77 18.91
CA LEU A 37 4.69 -21.60 18.84
C LEU A 37 5.24 -22.00 20.22
N LYS A 38 4.96 -21.22 21.27
CA LYS A 38 5.28 -21.61 22.65
C LYS A 38 4.32 -22.66 23.22
N LEU A 39 3.06 -22.61 22.80
CA LEU A 39 1.99 -23.48 23.30
C LEU A 39 1.81 -24.75 22.45
N TRP A 40 2.19 -24.72 21.17
CA TRP A 40 1.95 -25.77 20.20
C TRP A 40 3.19 -25.99 19.33
N ARG A 41 3.61 -27.26 19.20
CA ARG A 41 4.66 -27.70 18.29
C ARG A 41 4.04 -28.58 17.20
N PRO A 42 4.37 -28.36 15.91
CA PRO A 42 3.80 -29.14 14.82
C PRO A 42 4.26 -30.60 14.92
N ALA A 43 3.33 -31.53 14.71
CA ALA A 43 3.62 -32.98 14.72
C ALA A 43 4.53 -33.41 13.56
N ARG A 44 4.52 -32.65 12.44
CA ARG A 44 5.37 -32.88 11.28
C ARG A 44 6.12 -31.60 10.95
N ILE A 45 7.43 -31.63 11.10
CA ILE A 45 8.31 -30.54 10.68
C ILE A 45 8.56 -30.73 9.18
N MET A 46 8.13 -29.76 8.37
CA MET A 46 8.40 -29.78 6.93
C MET A 46 9.88 -29.43 6.73
N ARG A 47 10.71 -30.47 6.52
CA ARG A 47 12.13 -30.34 6.18
C ARG A 47 12.28 -30.40 4.67
N LEU A 48 13.08 -29.51 4.09
CA LEU A 48 13.43 -29.65 2.68
C LEU A 48 14.40 -30.82 2.50
N GLU A 49 14.38 -31.40 1.31
CA GLU A 49 15.21 -32.57 0.97
C GLU A 49 16.69 -32.16 0.94
N GLY A 50 17.44 -32.53 1.98
CA GLY A 50 18.82 -32.06 2.23
C GLY A 50 19.00 -31.28 3.54
N ASP A 51 17.94 -31.01 4.31
CA ASP A 51 18.04 -30.39 5.64
C ASP A 51 18.73 -31.33 6.63
N HIS A 52 19.96 -30.97 7.03
CA HIS A 52 20.64 -31.55 8.18
C HIS A 52 20.24 -30.79 9.45
N ASP A 53 20.25 -31.46 10.60
CA ASP A 53 20.02 -30.80 11.89
C ASP A 53 21.10 -29.73 12.12
N SER A 54 20.77 -28.46 11.88
CA SER A 54 21.58 -27.34 12.35
C SER A 54 21.38 -27.22 13.85
N ILE A 55 22.29 -27.84 14.61
CA ILE A 55 22.41 -27.59 16.05
C ILE A 55 23.02 -26.19 16.21
N THR A 56 22.25 -25.16 15.88
CA THR A 56 22.60 -23.79 16.23
C THR A 56 22.27 -23.66 17.71
N ARG A 57 23.29 -23.78 18.59
CA ARG A 57 23.16 -23.32 19.98
C ARG A 57 22.72 -21.86 19.91
N GLY A 58 21.46 -21.60 20.26
CA GLY A 58 20.92 -20.25 20.29
C GLY A 58 21.81 -19.41 21.21
N LYS A 59 22.58 -18.49 20.64
CA LYS A 59 23.30 -17.50 21.45
C LYS A 59 22.22 -16.65 22.10
N VAL A 60 22.23 -16.61 23.43
CA VAL A 60 21.37 -15.68 24.16
C VAL A 60 21.96 -14.30 23.93
N HIS A 61 21.22 -13.47 23.19
CA HIS A 61 21.60 -12.09 22.91
C HIS A 61 21.24 -11.20 24.09
N SER A 62 22.07 -10.18 24.33
CA SER A 62 21.76 -9.14 25.31
C SER A 62 20.56 -8.31 24.85
N GLY A 63 19.76 -7.80 25.79
CA GLY A 63 18.62 -6.93 25.47
C GLY A 63 19.02 -5.71 24.64
N GLY A 64 20.24 -5.20 24.83
CA GLY A 64 20.79 -4.13 23.99
C GLY A 64 21.02 -4.55 22.54
N GLU A 65 21.58 -5.74 22.31
CA GLU A 65 21.79 -6.28 20.95
C GLU A 65 20.46 -6.50 20.24
N VAL A 66 19.46 -7.03 20.96
CA VAL A 66 18.10 -7.20 20.45
C VAL A 66 17.50 -5.84 20.08
N PHE A 67 17.60 -4.84 20.95
CA PHE A 67 17.10 -3.51 20.65
C PHE A 67 17.77 -2.88 19.42
N THR A 68 19.10 -2.99 19.31
CA THR A 68 19.86 -2.51 18.15
C THR A 68 19.42 -3.23 16.87
N ALA A 69 19.11 -4.52 16.91
CA ALA A 69 18.59 -5.26 15.76
C ALA A 69 17.19 -4.81 15.31
N TRP A 70 16.34 -4.37 16.26
CA TRP A 70 15.01 -3.85 15.97
C TRP A 70 14.99 -2.38 15.55
N LEU A 71 16.10 -1.66 15.77
CA LEU A 71 16.21 -0.22 15.56
C LEU A 71 15.75 0.26 14.17
N PRO A 72 16.11 -0.39 13.03
CA PRO A 72 15.66 0.08 11.72
C PRO A 72 14.14 0.05 11.55
N TYR A 73 13.48 -0.97 12.09
CA TYR A 73 12.03 -1.11 12.02
C TYR A 73 11.32 -0.08 12.91
N LEU A 74 11.83 0.14 14.12
CA LEU A 74 11.30 1.15 15.04
C LEU A 74 11.42 2.57 14.46
N LEU A 75 12.59 2.90 13.90
CA LEU A 75 12.82 4.19 13.25
C LEU A 75 11.89 4.39 12.05
N LEU A 76 11.70 3.35 11.23
CA LEU A 76 10.78 3.40 10.12
C LEU A 76 9.35 3.71 10.59
N VAL A 77 8.86 2.98 11.61
CA VAL A 77 7.51 3.22 12.16
C VAL A 77 7.38 4.65 12.69
N VAL A 78 8.31 5.09 13.53
CA VAL A 78 8.25 6.42 14.15
C VAL A 78 8.31 7.53 13.11
N ILE A 79 9.25 7.45 12.15
CA ILE A 79 9.44 8.49 11.15
C ILE A 79 8.27 8.52 10.17
N VAL A 80 7.75 7.38 9.73
CA VAL A 80 6.59 7.32 8.82
C VAL A 80 5.33 7.88 9.49
N LEU A 81 5.07 7.53 10.75
CA LEU A 81 3.94 8.09 11.49
C LEU A 81 4.09 9.61 11.70
N ALA A 82 5.29 10.08 12.05
CA ALA A 82 5.56 11.51 12.16
C ALA A 82 5.40 12.25 10.82
N TRP A 83 5.81 11.64 9.70
CA TRP A 83 5.64 12.24 8.37
C TRP A 83 4.19 12.22 7.87
N GLY A 84 3.41 11.24 8.31
CA GLY A 84 1.99 11.09 7.99
C GLY A 84 1.08 12.06 8.74
N GLU A 85 1.52 12.58 9.89
CA GLU A 85 0.75 13.50 10.71
C GLU A 85 0.34 14.77 9.93
N PRO A 86 -0.96 15.09 9.81
CA PRO A 86 -1.45 16.20 8.98
C PRO A 86 -0.80 17.55 9.29
N ALA A 87 -0.48 17.82 10.55
CA ALA A 87 0.19 19.06 10.96
C ALA A 87 1.63 19.16 10.41
N ILE A 88 2.40 18.07 10.48
CA ILE A 88 3.77 18.00 9.99
C ILE A 88 3.78 18.05 8.47
N LYS A 89 2.91 17.25 7.83
CA LYS A 89 2.75 17.24 6.38
C LYS A 89 2.37 18.62 5.85
N GLY A 90 1.38 19.28 6.45
CA GLY A 90 0.97 20.63 6.06
C GLY A 90 2.06 21.67 6.29
N GLY A 91 2.87 21.52 7.35
CA GLY A 91 4.05 22.36 7.59
C GLY A 91 5.09 22.23 6.49
N PHE A 92 5.44 20.99 6.13
CA PHE A 92 6.37 20.73 5.03
C PHE A 92 5.84 21.20 3.68
N ASP A 93 4.57 20.94 3.36
CA ASP A 93 3.99 21.36 2.08
C ASP A 93 3.98 22.89 1.92
N ARG A 94 3.76 23.65 3.00
CA ARG A 94 3.90 25.12 2.98
C ARG A 94 5.35 25.56 2.77
N TRP A 95 6.29 24.91 3.46
CA TRP A 95 7.71 25.22 3.34
C TRP A 95 8.23 24.92 1.92
N THR A 96 7.94 23.74 1.39
CA THR A 96 8.32 23.35 0.03
C THR A 96 7.64 24.23 -1.01
N HIS A 97 6.39 24.65 -0.79
CA HIS A 97 5.70 25.56 -1.72
C HIS A 97 6.37 26.94 -1.77
N GLY A 98 6.92 27.40 -0.65
CA GLY A 98 7.72 28.63 -0.58
C GLY A 98 9.07 28.52 -1.30
N LEU A 99 9.64 27.32 -1.42
CA LEU A 99 10.88 27.05 -2.15
C LEU A 99 10.69 26.88 -3.66
N LEU A 100 9.45 26.70 -4.13
CA LEU A 100 9.18 26.55 -5.56
C LEU A 100 9.49 27.86 -6.30
N PRO A 101 10.36 27.82 -7.34
CA PRO A 101 10.68 29.01 -8.12
C PRO A 101 9.43 29.67 -8.73
N ALA A 102 9.41 31.00 -8.74
CA ALA A 102 8.28 31.79 -9.24
C ALA A 102 7.95 31.54 -10.73
N TRP A 103 8.91 31.01 -11.51
CA TRP A 103 8.73 30.68 -12.92
C TRP A 103 7.89 29.42 -13.17
N LEU A 104 7.65 28.59 -12.15
CA LEU A 104 6.77 27.43 -12.31
C LEU A 104 5.29 27.83 -12.30
N PRO A 105 4.45 27.20 -13.13
CA PRO A 105 3.02 27.49 -13.20
C PRO A 105 2.31 26.93 -11.96
N ARG A 106 2.33 27.71 -10.87
CA ARG A 106 1.74 27.32 -9.58
C ARG A 106 0.22 27.43 -9.60
N ASN A 107 -0.44 26.46 -8.97
CA ASN A 107 -1.88 26.52 -8.73
C ASN A 107 -2.16 27.27 -7.42
N ALA A 108 -3.10 28.21 -7.44
CA ALA A 108 -3.44 29.02 -6.27
C ALA A 108 -4.23 28.25 -5.19
N GLY A 109 -4.88 27.14 -5.54
CA GLY A 109 -5.75 26.35 -4.65
C GLY A 109 -5.12 25.08 -4.08
N VAL A 110 -3.91 24.70 -4.52
CA VAL A 110 -3.28 23.43 -4.14
C VAL A 110 -1.82 23.67 -3.76
N LEU A 111 -1.47 23.37 -2.50
CA LEU A 111 -0.08 23.40 -2.03
C LEU A 111 0.79 22.46 -2.88
N ASN A 112 1.98 22.92 -3.28
CA ASN A 112 2.86 22.25 -4.25
C ASN A 112 2.19 21.89 -5.60
N GLY A 113 1.04 22.47 -5.95
CA GLY A 113 0.35 22.20 -7.19
C GLY A 113 1.00 22.90 -8.37
N LEU A 114 1.44 22.14 -9.36
CA LEU A 114 1.94 22.61 -10.65
C LEU A 114 0.88 22.35 -11.72
N ASN A 115 0.46 23.39 -12.43
CA ASN A 115 -0.44 23.23 -13.56
C ASN A 115 0.35 22.56 -14.69
N VAL A 116 -0.14 21.44 -15.21
CA VAL A 116 0.51 20.72 -16.30
C VAL A 116 0.44 21.59 -17.58
N PRO A 117 1.58 22.05 -18.13
CA PRO A 117 1.59 22.89 -19.31
C PRO A 117 0.91 22.17 -20.48
N GLY A 118 -0.05 22.82 -21.15
CA GLY A 118 -0.74 22.25 -22.30
C GLY A 118 -1.79 21.16 -21.99
N LEU A 119 -2.11 20.88 -20.71
CA LEU A 119 -3.18 19.95 -20.33
C LEU A 119 -4.18 20.55 -19.32
N HIS A 120 -3.76 21.55 -18.54
CA HIS A 120 -4.60 22.18 -17.53
C HIS A 120 -5.85 22.82 -18.15
N ASN A 121 -7.04 22.36 -17.74
CA ASN A 121 -8.36 22.80 -18.20
C ASN A 121 -8.68 22.57 -19.68
N LEU A 122 -7.87 21.76 -20.40
CA LEU A 122 -8.10 21.45 -21.81
C LEU A 122 -8.94 20.19 -22.03
N ILE A 123 -9.05 19.32 -21.02
CA ILE A 123 -9.96 18.18 -21.04
C ILE A 123 -11.22 18.58 -20.29
N THR A 124 -12.40 18.42 -20.88
CA THR A 124 -13.67 18.59 -20.18
C THR A 124 -14.12 17.25 -19.60
N ARG A 125 -14.44 17.23 -18.30
CA ARG A 125 -15.17 16.11 -17.71
C ARG A 125 -16.60 16.19 -18.24
N ILE A 126 -17.06 15.15 -18.93
CA ILE A 126 -18.44 14.99 -19.38
C ILE A 126 -19.15 13.94 -18.50
N PRO A 127 -20.49 13.95 -18.42
CA PRO A 127 -21.23 12.91 -17.72
C PRO A 127 -20.81 11.51 -18.21
N PRO A 128 -20.62 10.52 -17.31
CA PRO A 128 -21.04 10.47 -15.91
C PRO A 128 -20.04 11.03 -14.88
N VAL A 129 -18.89 11.58 -15.29
CA VAL A 129 -17.81 11.99 -14.37
C VAL A 129 -18.09 13.33 -13.67
N THR A 130 -18.84 14.23 -14.30
CA THR A 130 -19.38 15.46 -13.69
C THR A 130 -20.79 15.75 -14.22
N ALA A 131 -21.69 16.22 -13.36
CA ALA A 131 -23.09 16.48 -13.71
C ALA A 131 -23.26 17.57 -14.78
N GLN A 132 -22.29 18.48 -14.90
CA GLN A 132 -22.17 19.46 -15.96
C GLN A 132 -20.76 19.40 -16.56
N PRO A 133 -20.59 19.70 -17.87
CA PRO A 133 -19.27 19.79 -18.48
C PRO A 133 -18.40 20.80 -17.73
N SER A 134 -17.38 20.32 -17.04
CA SER A 134 -16.44 21.17 -16.29
C SER A 134 -15.00 20.88 -16.71
N PRO A 135 -14.15 21.91 -16.85
CA PRO A 135 -12.75 21.71 -17.16
C PRO A 135 -12.05 20.83 -16.10
N TYR A 136 -11.30 19.83 -16.56
CA TYR A 136 -10.45 18.98 -15.72
C TYR A 136 -9.20 19.77 -15.36
N ALA A 137 -9.09 20.20 -14.10
CA ALA A 137 -7.87 20.79 -13.58
C ALA A 137 -6.76 19.73 -13.54
N ALA A 138 -5.90 19.72 -14.55
CA ALA A 138 -4.69 18.90 -14.56
C ALA A 138 -3.62 19.59 -13.69
N VAL A 139 -3.67 19.29 -12.39
CA VAL A 139 -2.72 19.79 -11.39
C VAL A 139 -1.87 18.64 -10.91
N PHE A 140 -0.56 18.75 -11.11
CA PHE A 140 0.43 17.81 -10.60
C PHE A 140 0.91 18.30 -9.22
N THR A 141 0.66 17.53 -8.17
CA THR A 141 1.11 17.85 -6.81
C THR A 141 2.54 17.40 -6.60
N PHE A 142 3.49 18.33 -6.53
CA PHE A 142 4.91 18.04 -6.35
C PHE A 142 5.27 17.82 -4.87
N ASN A 143 4.87 16.68 -4.33
CA ASN A 143 5.03 16.32 -2.91
C ASN A 143 6.32 15.57 -2.61
N TRP A 144 7.46 16.04 -3.11
CA TRP A 144 8.72 15.30 -3.02
C TRP A 144 9.18 15.08 -1.58
N LEU A 145 8.99 16.05 -0.68
CA LEU A 145 9.36 15.91 0.73
C LEU A 145 8.29 15.14 1.53
N THR A 146 7.01 15.34 1.22
CA THR A 146 5.89 14.74 1.97
C THR A 146 5.39 13.42 1.40
N ALA A 147 6.10 12.87 0.41
CA ALA A 147 5.91 11.51 -0.08
C ALA A 147 6.35 10.50 0.98
N SER A 148 5.60 9.39 1.10
CA SER A 148 5.92 8.30 2.03
C SER A 148 7.30 7.68 1.79
N GLY A 149 7.75 7.62 0.53
CA GLY A 149 9.08 7.13 0.17
C GLY A 149 10.23 7.94 0.78
N THR A 150 10.05 9.26 0.92
CA THR A 150 11.06 10.15 1.50
C THR A 150 11.22 9.91 3.00
N ALA A 151 10.11 9.66 3.70
CA ALA A 151 10.15 9.25 5.11
C ALA A 151 10.92 7.92 5.30
N CYS A 152 10.66 6.92 4.46
CA CYS A 152 11.38 5.65 4.48
C CYS A 152 12.88 5.82 4.20
N PHE A 153 13.24 6.70 3.25
CA PHE A 153 14.64 6.98 2.94
C PHE A 153 15.35 7.65 4.13
N ILE A 154 14.73 8.65 4.75
CA ILE A 154 15.26 9.31 5.95
C ILE A 154 15.42 8.31 7.10
N ALA A 155 14.43 7.45 7.33
CA ALA A 155 14.54 6.38 8.32
C ALA A 155 15.71 5.45 8.06
N THR A 156 15.96 5.11 6.79
CA THR A 156 17.10 4.26 6.39
C THR A 156 18.44 4.96 6.63
N VAL A 157 18.54 6.25 6.34
CA VAL A 157 19.75 7.06 6.59
C VAL A 157 20.02 7.15 8.09
N VAL A 158 19.01 7.48 8.90
CA VAL A 158 19.14 7.56 10.37
C VAL A 158 19.51 6.20 10.95
N ALA A 159 18.89 5.12 10.48
CA ALA A 159 19.24 3.76 10.91
C ALA A 159 20.69 3.41 10.54
N ALA A 160 21.15 3.74 9.34
CA ALA A 160 22.52 3.48 8.90
C ALA A 160 23.55 4.24 9.75
N LEU A 161 23.25 5.49 10.12
CA LEU A 161 24.09 6.30 11.01
C LEU A 161 24.17 5.69 12.42
N LEU A 162 23.03 5.31 13.00
CA LEU A 162 22.98 4.72 14.34
C LEU A 162 23.60 3.32 14.42
N LEU A 163 23.52 2.55 13.33
CA LEU A 163 24.17 1.25 13.20
C LEU A 163 25.66 1.34 12.80
N GLY A 164 26.19 2.54 12.57
CA GLY A 164 27.60 2.75 12.23
C GLY A 164 28.00 2.17 10.86
N ILE A 165 27.07 2.12 9.90
CA ILE A 165 27.35 1.62 8.55
C ILE A 165 28.27 2.60 7.82
N ARG A 166 29.36 2.10 7.26
CA ARG A 166 30.29 2.92 6.45
C ARG A 166 29.55 3.52 5.23
N PRO A 167 29.74 4.81 4.91
CA PRO A 167 29.04 5.48 3.81
C PRO A 167 29.21 4.78 2.45
N ALA A 168 30.39 4.24 2.15
CA ALA A 168 30.63 3.49 0.91
C ALA A 168 29.71 2.27 0.79
N LYS A 169 29.59 1.48 1.87
CA LYS A 169 28.71 0.30 1.90
C LYS A 169 27.24 0.69 1.78
N PHE A 170 26.84 1.82 2.36
CA PHE A 170 25.49 2.35 2.22
C PHE A 170 25.17 2.71 0.75
N VAL A 171 26.08 3.39 0.06
CA VAL A 171 25.94 3.73 -1.37
C VAL A 171 25.90 2.47 -2.24
N ASP A 172 26.76 1.48 -1.97
CA ASP A 172 26.76 0.20 -2.70
C ASP A 172 25.41 -0.51 -2.59
N ILE A 173 24.86 -0.60 -1.37
CA ILE A 173 23.53 -1.19 -1.11
C ILE A 173 22.43 -0.40 -1.84
N TYR A 174 22.50 0.93 -1.79
CA TYR A 174 21.53 1.80 -2.46
C TYR A 174 21.53 1.58 -3.99
N VAL A 175 22.71 1.58 -4.62
CA VAL A 175 22.85 1.36 -6.06
C VAL A 175 22.41 -0.04 -6.47
N ALA A 176 22.78 -1.06 -5.69
CA ALA A 176 22.33 -2.43 -5.93
C ALA A 176 20.79 -2.54 -5.88
N THR A 177 20.18 -1.93 -4.87
CA THR A 177 18.71 -1.89 -4.71
C THR A 177 18.04 -1.14 -5.85
N PHE A 178 18.59 0.00 -6.26
CA PHE A 178 18.07 0.80 -7.37
C PHE A 178 18.13 0.03 -8.70
N ARG A 179 19.25 -0.65 -8.99
CA ARG A 179 19.42 -1.46 -10.20
C ARG A 179 18.50 -2.67 -10.22
N GLN A 180 18.22 -3.24 -9.05
CA GLN A 180 17.25 -4.34 -8.91
C GLN A 180 15.83 -3.87 -9.20
N LEU A 181 15.45 -2.67 -8.71
CA LEU A 181 14.10 -2.13 -8.87
C LEU A 181 13.87 -1.41 -10.21
N SER A 182 14.91 -0.99 -10.93
CA SER A 182 14.76 -0.20 -12.17
C SER A 182 14.01 -0.94 -13.28
N PHE A 183 14.25 -2.25 -13.44
CA PHE A 183 13.51 -3.07 -14.39
C PHE A 183 12.05 -3.20 -14.02
N ALA A 184 11.74 -3.36 -12.72
CA ALA A 184 10.37 -3.38 -12.22
C ALA A 184 9.66 -2.04 -12.51
N ILE A 185 10.31 -0.91 -12.22
CA ILE A 185 9.76 0.44 -12.49
C ILE A 185 9.48 0.64 -13.98
N LEU A 186 10.41 0.23 -14.86
CA LEU A 186 10.24 0.34 -16.31
C LEU A 186 9.09 -0.52 -16.82
N SER A 187 8.99 -1.78 -16.37
CA SER A 187 7.87 -2.66 -16.74
C SER A 187 6.52 -2.09 -16.31
N ILE A 188 6.46 -1.47 -15.13
CA ILE A 188 5.24 -0.84 -14.61
C ILE A 188 4.85 0.39 -15.44
N ALA A 189 5.82 1.26 -15.76
CA ALA A 189 5.59 2.43 -16.60
C ALA A 189 5.00 2.06 -17.97
N LEU A 190 5.41 0.92 -18.52
CA LEU A 190 4.92 0.41 -19.81
C LEU A 190 3.53 -0.24 -19.70
N MET A 191 3.19 -0.89 -18.59
CA MET A 191 1.87 -1.53 -18.40
C MET A 191 0.71 -0.54 -18.22
N LEU A 192 0.98 0.67 -17.72
CA LEU A 192 -0.01 1.70 -17.40
C LEU A 192 -0.86 2.20 -18.60
N GLY A 193 -0.43 1.97 -19.84
CA GLY A 193 -0.99 2.63 -21.02
C GLY A 193 -2.11 1.92 -21.79
N LEU A 194 -2.24 0.58 -21.73
CA LEU A 194 -2.99 -0.13 -22.78
C LEU A 194 -3.98 -1.22 -22.32
N ALA A 195 -3.81 -1.83 -21.14
CA ALA A 195 -4.56 -3.05 -20.78
C ALA A 195 -5.79 -2.86 -19.89
N LEU A 196 -5.87 -1.76 -19.10
CA LEU A 196 -6.95 -1.60 -18.11
C LEU A 196 -8.23 -0.96 -18.66
N ALA A 197 -8.14 -0.14 -19.69
CA ALA A 197 -9.30 0.57 -20.25
C ALA A 197 -10.25 -0.35 -21.05
N THR A 198 -9.78 -1.53 -21.47
CA THR A 198 -10.52 -2.44 -22.38
C THR A 198 -11.17 -3.63 -21.67
N THR A 199 -10.96 -3.81 -20.37
CA THR A 199 -11.42 -5.01 -19.64
C THR A 199 -12.89 -4.97 -19.21
N GLY A 200 -13.56 -3.82 -19.28
CA GLY A 200 -15.01 -3.69 -19.06
C GLY A 200 -15.49 -4.36 -17.76
N GLY A 201 -16.47 -5.27 -17.87
CA GLY A 201 -17.03 -5.99 -16.72
C GLY A 201 -16.08 -6.96 -16.02
N ALA A 202 -14.93 -7.31 -16.60
CA ALA A 202 -13.93 -8.16 -15.95
C ALA A 202 -12.96 -7.36 -15.08
N PHE A 203 -13.06 -6.03 -15.07
CA PHE A 203 -12.12 -5.16 -14.37
C PHE A 203 -11.91 -5.50 -12.89
N PRO A 204 -12.94 -5.83 -12.07
CA PRO A 204 -12.71 -6.23 -10.67
C PRO A 204 -11.76 -7.42 -10.50
N PHE A 205 -11.78 -8.38 -11.43
CA PHE A 205 -10.85 -9.50 -11.41
C PHE A 205 -9.44 -9.07 -11.80
N PHE A 206 -9.31 -8.30 -12.89
CA PHE A 206 -8.01 -7.81 -13.35
C PHE A 206 -7.40 -6.78 -12.38
N SER A 207 -8.21 -6.09 -11.58
CA SER A 207 -7.77 -5.24 -10.49
C SER A 207 -6.92 -6.02 -9.48
N ALA A 208 -7.32 -7.26 -9.15
CA ALA A 208 -6.53 -8.16 -8.30
C ALA A 208 -5.20 -8.57 -8.97
N VAL A 209 -5.22 -8.87 -10.27
CA VAL A 209 -3.99 -9.19 -11.03
C VAL A 209 -3.01 -8.02 -11.00
N VAL A 210 -3.48 -6.79 -11.16
CA VAL A 210 -2.65 -5.58 -11.13
C VAL A 210 -2.04 -5.37 -9.74
N GLY A 211 -2.83 -5.50 -8.67
CA GLY A 211 -2.31 -5.40 -7.31
C GLY A 211 -1.25 -6.46 -7.02
N TRP A 212 -1.53 -7.70 -7.40
CA TRP A 212 -0.62 -8.84 -7.28
C TRP A 212 0.69 -8.64 -8.05
N MET A 213 0.61 -8.25 -9.33
CA MET A 213 1.79 -7.94 -10.16
C MET A 213 2.59 -6.77 -9.59
N GLY A 214 1.90 -5.74 -9.12
CA GLY A 214 2.53 -4.56 -8.55
C GLY A 214 3.44 -4.92 -7.39
N VAL A 215 2.93 -5.69 -6.42
CA VAL A 215 3.72 -6.10 -5.24
C VAL A 215 4.74 -7.20 -5.56
N PHE A 216 4.45 -8.10 -6.49
CA PHE A 216 5.44 -9.07 -6.97
C PHE A 216 6.69 -8.36 -7.49
N LEU A 217 6.50 -7.31 -8.31
CA LEU A 217 7.58 -6.53 -8.91
C LEU A 217 8.25 -5.57 -7.93
N THR A 218 7.49 -4.87 -7.09
CA THR A 218 8.05 -3.87 -6.16
C THR A 218 8.59 -4.47 -4.86
N GLY A 219 8.11 -5.65 -4.47
CA GLY A 219 8.34 -6.26 -3.15
C GLY A 219 7.63 -5.57 -1.99
N SER A 220 6.80 -4.55 -2.24
CA SER A 220 6.23 -3.69 -1.21
C SER A 220 4.81 -3.23 -1.56
N ASP A 221 3.86 -3.53 -0.67
CA ASP A 221 2.46 -3.09 -0.75
C ASP A 221 2.34 -1.57 -0.76
N THR A 222 3.12 -0.86 0.07
CA THR A 222 3.13 0.60 0.12
C THR A 222 3.52 1.20 -1.22
N SER A 223 4.59 0.67 -1.83
CA SER A 223 5.10 1.13 -3.13
C SER A 223 4.10 0.84 -4.25
N ALA A 224 3.49 -0.35 -4.24
CA ALA A 224 2.49 -0.74 -5.22
C ALA A 224 1.20 0.07 -5.09
N ASN A 225 0.73 0.34 -3.87
CA ASN A 225 -0.46 1.16 -3.63
C ASN A 225 -0.22 2.62 -4.04
N ALA A 226 0.98 3.16 -3.82
CA ALA A 226 1.33 4.49 -4.30
C ALA A 226 1.31 4.59 -5.84
N LEU A 227 1.66 3.50 -6.53
CA LEU A 227 1.81 3.46 -7.98
C LEU A 227 0.49 3.11 -8.71
N PHE A 228 -0.28 2.17 -8.15
CA PHE A 228 -1.49 1.63 -8.78
C PHE A 228 -2.80 1.98 -8.07
N GLY A 229 -2.77 2.36 -6.80
CA GLY A 229 -3.99 2.61 -6.03
C GLY A 229 -4.87 3.70 -6.67
N ASN A 230 -4.27 4.82 -7.06
CA ASN A 230 -5.02 5.88 -7.73
C ASN A 230 -5.49 5.48 -9.14
N LEU A 231 -4.68 4.73 -9.89
CA LEU A 231 -5.08 4.18 -11.19
C LEU A 231 -6.36 3.34 -11.05
N GLN A 232 -6.40 2.45 -10.06
CA GLN A 232 -7.54 1.59 -9.77
C GLN A 232 -8.80 2.40 -9.43
N VAL A 233 -8.65 3.45 -8.61
CA VAL A 233 -9.72 4.38 -8.25
C VAL A 233 -10.24 5.15 -9.46
N VAL A 234 -9.35 5.66 -10.30
CA VAL A 234 -9.75 6.41 -11.52
C VAL A 234 -10.46 5.50 -12.51
N THR A 235 -9.93 4.29 -12.75
CA THR A 235 -10.58 3.29 -13.62
C THR A 235 -11.91 2.84 -13.05
N ALA A 236 -12.03 2.69 -11.72
CA ALA A 236 -13.29 2.36 -11.05
C ALA A 236 -14.38 3.41 -11.33
N ASN A 237 -14.03 4.69 -11.20
CA ASN A 237 -14.95 5.79 -11.51
C ASN A 237 -15.38 5.81 -12.98
N ALA A 238 -14.46 5.50 -13.91
CA ALA A 238 -14.76 5.44 -15.33
C ALA A 238 -15.70 4.27 -15.69
N LEU A 239 -15.58 3.13 -15.00
CA LEU A 239 -16.38 1.92 -15.23
C LEU A 239 -17.64 1.83 -14.37
N GLY A 240 -17.87 2.79 -13.46
CA GLY A 240 -19.02 2.80 -12.56
C GLY A 240 -18.98 1.71 -11.48
N VAL A 241 -17.79 1.20 -11.12
CA VAL A 241 -17.61 0.24 -10.02
C VAL A 241 -17.07 0.94 -8.77
N SER A 242 -17.28 0.38 -7.58
CA SER A 242 -16.90 1.03 -6.32
C SER A 242 -15.39 1.33 -6.26
N PRO A 243 -14.98 2.60 -6.09
CA PRO A 243 -13.56 2.96 -5.96
C PRO A 243 -12.91 2.38 -4.71
N ILE A 244 -13.70 2.27 -3.62
CA ILE A 244 -13.26 1.68 -2.36
C ILE A 244 -12.96 0.20 -2.55
N LEU A 245 -13.84 -0.53 -3.26
CA LEU A 245 -13.62 -1.94 -3.58
C LEU A 245 -12.31 -2.11 -4.34
N MET A 246 -12.09 -1.34 -5.40
CA MET A 246 -10.92 -1.52 -6.27
C MET A 246 -9.62 -1.13 -5.57
N ALA A 247 -9.63 -0.08 -4.73
CA ALA A 247 -8.49 0.25 -3.88
C ALA A 247 -8.18 -0.87 -2.86
N SER A 248 -9.22 -1.45 -2.24
CA SER A 248 -9.06 -2.54 -1.28
C SER A 248 -8.55 -3.83 -1.93
N VAL A 249 -9.06 -4.17 -3.12
CA VAL A 249 -8.65 -5.35 -3.90
C VAL A 249 -7.20 -5.21 -4.35
N ASN A 250 -6.78 -4.02 -4.78
CA ASN A 250 -5.37 -3.76 -5.13
C ASN A 250 -4.43 -4.08 -3.97
N SER A 251 -4.75 -3.55 -2.78
CA SER A 251 -3.94 -3.78 -1.58
C SER A 251 -3.98 -5.25 -1.14
N ALA A 252 -5.16 -5.88 -1.13
CA ALA A 252 -5.33 -7.24 -0.63
C ALA A 252 -4.71 -8.30 -1.58
N ALA A 253 -4.83 -8.10 -2.90
CA ALA A 253 -4.15 -8.96 -3.88
C ALA A 253 -2.64 -8.73 -3.90
N GLY A 254 -2.18 -7.51 -3.57
CA GLY A 254 -0.78 -7.17 -3.38
C GLY A 254 -0.08 -8.07 -2.35
N VAL A 255 -0.72 -8.31 -1.20
CA VAL A 255 -0.21 -9.21 -0.17
C VAL A 255 0.06 -10.62 -0.73
N MET A 256 -0.77 -11.09 -1.66
CA MET A 256 -0.58 -12.39 -2.30
C MET A 256 0.61 -12.39 -3.26
N GLY A 257 0.88 -11.26 -3.92
CA GLY A 257 2.07 -11.07 -4.77
C GLY A 257 3.36 -11.01 -3.97
N LYS A 258 3.31 -10.51 -2.73
CA LYS A 258 4.47 -10.42 -1.83
C LYS A 258 5.13 -11.77 -1.57
N MET A 259 4.32 -12.84 -1.48
CA MET A 259 4.79 -14.21 -1.24
C MET A 259 5.82 -14.71 -2.27
N ILE A 260 5.79 -14.18 -3.49
CA ILE A 260 6.70 -14.55 -4.58
C ILE A 260 7.65 -13.41 -4.96
N SER A 261 7.62 -12.29 -4.24
CA SER A 261 8.54 -11.19 -4.48
C SER A 261 9.98 -11.62 -4.21
N VAL A 262 10.89 -11.17 -5.06
CA VAL A 262 12.32 -11.49 -4.96
C VAL A 262 12.87 -11.09 -3.58
N GLN A 263 12.42 -9.95 -3.04
CA GLN A 263 12.83 -9.47 -1.72
C GLN A 263 12.39 -10.42 -0.60
N SER A 264 11.13 -10.87 -0.60
CA SER A 264 10.63 -11.75 0.47
C SER A 264 11.26 -13.14 0.41
N ILE A 265 11.49 -13.66 -0.80
CA ILE A 265 12.20 -14.93 -1.01
C ILE A 265 13.67 -14.82 -0.55
N ALA A 266 14.36 -13.74 -0.92
CA ALA A 266 15.75 -13.52 -0.49
C ALA A 266 15.89 -13.42 1.04
N VAL A 267 14.95 -12.72 1.71
CA VAL A 267 14.91 -12.64 3.18
C VAL A 267 14.63 -14.00 3.80
N ALA A 268 13.71 -14.79 3.22
CA ALA A 268 13.41 -16.13 3.71
C ALA A 268 14.65 -17.04 3.60
N VAL A 269 15.32 -17.06 2.45
CA VAL A 269 16.55 -17.85 2.21
C VAL A 269 17.67 -17.45 3.17
N ALA A 270 17.87 -16.15 3.39
CA ALA A 270 18.86 -15.66 4.33
C ALA A 270 18.54 -16.04 5.79
N ALA A 271 17.26 -16.04 6.17
CA ALA A 271 16.82 -16.38 7.52
C ALA A 271 16.87 -17.89 7.81
N THR A 272 16.63 -18.73 6.81
CA THR A 272 16.65 -20.20 6.95
C THR A 272 18.00 -20.83 6.64
N GLY A 273 18.96 -20.07 6.10
CA GLY A 273 20.29 -20.58 5.73
C GLY A 273 20.25 -21.51 4.51
N MET A 274 19.21 -21.41 3.68
CA MET A 274 19.01 -22.27 2.50
C MET A 274 20.06 -21.97 1.41
N THR A 275 20.38 -22.99 0.60
CA THR A 275 21.29 -22.80 -0.54
C THR A 275 20.60 -22.05 -1.68
N SER A 276 21.36 -21.41 -2.57
CA SER A 276 20.79 -20.74 -3.76
C SER A 276 20.01 -21.68 -4.69
N ALA A 277 20.25 -22.99 -4.64
CA ALA A 277 19.46 -23.97 -5.38
C ALA A 277 18.05 -24.13 -4.80
N ASP A 278 17.91 -24.04 -3.48
CA ASP A 278 16.64 -24.19 -2.77
C ASP A 278 15.76 -22.94 -2.86
N GLU A 279 16.35 -21.77 -3.15
CA GLU A 279 15.62 -20.53 -3.47
C GLU A 279 14.63 -20.76 -4.62
N SER A 280 15.08 -21.41 -5.70
CA SER A 280 14.25 -21.71 -6.86
C SER A 280 13.12 -22.71 -6.55
N ARG A 281 13.38 -23.66 -5.62
CA ARG A 281 12.37 -24.63 -5.16
C ARG A 281 11.31 -23.94 -4.31
N LEU A 282 11.72 -23.03 -3.42
CA LEU A 282 10.82 -22.22 -2.61
C LEU A 282 9.90 -21.37 -3.50
N PHE A 283 10.46 -20.68 -4.50
CA PHE A 283 9.66 -19.90 -5.45
C PHE A 283 8.63 -20.75 -6.22
N ARG A 284 9.05 -21.91 -6.75
CA ARG A 284 8.14 -22.82 -7.47
C ARG A 284 7.04 -23.39 -6.58
N PHE A 285 7.28 -23.52 -5.29
CA PHE A 285 6.28 -23.94 -4.33
C PHE A 285 5.29 -22.81 -4.01
N THR A 286 5.78 -21.59 -3.78
CA THR A 286 4.94 -20.44 -3.38
C THR A 286 4.12 -19.89 -4.54
N ILE A 287 4.59 -19.96 -5.79
CA ILE A 287 3.88 -19.41 -6.95
C ILE A 287 2.48 -20.01 -7.15
N LYS A 288 2.32 -21.31 -6.90
CA LYS A 288 1.01 -21.98 -7.01
C LYS A 288 0.00 -21.40 -6.02
N HIS A 289 0.43 -21.21 -4.78
CA HIS A 289 -0.40 -20.64 -3.72
C HIS A 289 -0.71 -19.17 -3.98
N SER A 290 0.29 -18.42 -4.45
CA SER A 290 0.17 -17.00 -4.77
C SER A 290 -0.82 -16.73 -5.90
N VAL A 291 -0.74 -17.49 -7.00
CA VAL A 291 -1.68 -17.37 -8.13
C VAL A 291 -3.09 -17.79 -7.75
N LEU A 292 -3.24 -18.87 -6.98
CA LEU A 292 -4.55 -19.33 -6.51
C LEU A 292 -5.23 -18.28 -5.63
N LEU A 293 -4.50 -17.68 -4.69
CA LEU A 293 -5.04 -16.66 -3.79
C LEU A 293 -5.34 -15.35 -4.53
N MET A 294 -4.55 -14.98 -5.54
CA MET A 294 -4.86 -13.85 -6.42
C MET A 294 -6.16 -14.10 -7.21
N ALA A 295 -6.32 -15.27 -7.81
CA ALA A 295 -7.54 -15.61 -8.54
C ALA A 295 -8.77 -15.61 -7.62
N LEU A 296 -8.63 -16.17 -6.41
CA LEU A 296 -9.69 -16.13 -5.39
C LEU A 296 -10.05 -14.68 -5.03
N MET A 297 -9.06 -13.80 -4.84
CA MET A 297 -9.30 -12.38 -4.57
C MET A 297 -10.02 -11.69 -5.74
N GLY A 298 -9.66 -12.02 -6.98
CA GLY A 298 -10.34 -11.52 -8.17
C GLY A 298 -11.80 -11.99 -8.26
N LEU A 299 -12.09 -13.24 -7.89
CA LEU A 299 -13.46 -13.77 -7.82
C LEU A 299 -14.28 -13.09 -6.71
N ILE A 300 -13.66 -12.87 -5.55
CA ILE A 300 -14.28 -12.11 -4.45
C ILE A 300 -14.59 -10.69 -4.92
N ALA A 301 -13.66 -10.03 -5.63
CA ALA A 301 -13.87 -8.70 -6.19
C ALA A 301 -15.05 -8.64 -7.16
N LEU A 302 -15.20 -9.64 -8.04
CA LEU A 302 -16.36 -9.76 -8.94
C LEU A 302 -17.67 -9.94 -8.17
N LEU A 303 -17.65 -10.80 -7.14
CA LEU A 303 -18.82 -11.05 -6.30
C LEU A 303 -19.29 -9.76 -5.59
N PHE A 304 -18.36 -9.00 -5.01
CA PHE A 304 -18.68 -7.72 -4.39
C PHE A 304 -19.08 -6.63 -5.40
N ALA A 305 -18.54 -6.66 -6.62
CA ALA A 305 -18.88 -5.69 -7.65
C ALA A 305 -20.28 -5.90 -8.25
N TYR A 306 -20.69 -7.16 -8.45
CA TYR A 306 -21.90 -7.47 -9.23
C TYR A 306 -23.02 -8.19 -8.46
N VAL A 307 -22.70 -8.97 -7.44
CA VAL A 307 -23.70 -9.78 -6.73
C VAL A 307 -24.16 -9.10 -5.44
N VAL A 308 -23.22 -8.51 -4.69
CA VAL A 308 -23.50 -7.87 -3.40
C VAL A 308 -22.97 -6.43 -3.32
N PRO A 309 -23.33 -5.54 -4.27
CA PRO A 309 -22.83 -4.16 -4.29
C PRO A 309 -23.23 -3.37 -3.04
N GLY A 310 -24.35 -3.71 -2.38
CA GLY A 310 -24.82 -3.03 -1.18
C GLY A 310 -23.92 -3.20 0.06
N PHE A 311 -23.00 -4.17 0.07
CA PHE A 311 -22.03 -4.34 1.16
C PHE A 311 -20.81 -3.43 1.02
N VAL A 312 -20.63 -2.80 -0.14
CA VAL A 312 -19.51 -1.90 -0.39
C VAL A 312 -20.05 -0.51 -0.64
N GLY A 313 -19.61 0.45 0.18
CA GLY A 313 -20.00 1.84 -0.02
C GLY A 313 -19.65 2.30 -1.44
N PHE A 314 -20.65 2.70 -2.22
CA PHE A 314 -20.44 3.48 -3.41
C PHE A 314 -20.45 4.95 -2.99
N GLN A 315 -19.32 5.46 -2.50
CA GLN A 315 -19.13 6.91 -2.46
C GLN A 315 -18.76 7.35 -3.87
N ALA A 316 -19.78 7.68 -4.66
CA ALA A 316 -19.59 8.64 -5.72
C ALA A 316 -18.98 9.89 -5.08
N SER A 317 -17.95 10.46 -5.71
CA SER A 317 -17.37 11.76 -5.31
C SER A 317 -18.48 12.77 -4.93
N PRO A 318 -18.29 13.68 -3.95
CA PRO A 318 -19.35 14.50 -3.31
C PRO A 318 -20.24 15.40 -4.21
N TYR A 319 -20.19 15.26 -5.52
CA TYR A 319 -20.98 16.05 -6.47
C TYR A 319 -22.34 15.42 -6.85
N THR A 320 -22.70 14.27 -6.29
CA THR A 320 -23.98 13.60 -6.58
C THR A 320 -24.75 13.24 -5.31
N SER A 321 -25.26 14.23 -4.58
CA SER A 321 -26.60 14.12 -3.99
C SER A 321 -27.07 15.47 -3.45
N ARG A 322 -28.00 16.08 -4.18
CA ARG A 322 -29.00 16.98 -3.57
C ARG A 322 -30.31 16.64 -4.26
N TYR A 323 -31.33 16.30 -3.45
CA TYR A 323 -32.71 15.92 -3.83
C TYR A 323 -32.82 14.50 -4.42
N SER A 324 -33.70 13.56 -4.01
CA SER A 324 -34.91 13.47 -3.19
C SER A 324 -35.18 11.95 -3.04
N GLU A 325 -35.44 11.33 -1.89
CA GLU A 325 -36.71 11.24 -1.15
C GLU A 325 -36.56 10.28 0.06
N PRO A 326 -37.50 10.26 1.00
CA PRO A 326 -37.29 9.82 2.38
C PRO A 326 -37.62 8.34 2.60
N GLY A 327 -36.87 7.69 3.50
CA GLY A 327 -37.40 6.49 4.15
C GLY A 327 -36.43 5.34 4.38
N ILE A 328 -35.18 5.57 4.79
CA ILE A 328 -34.47 4.65 5.71
C ILE A 328 -33.63 5.52 6.65
N ILE A 329 -33.73 5.25 7.95
CA ILE A 329 -33.18 6.03 9.07
C ILE A 329 -31.65 5.99 9.03
N CYS A 330 -31.00 6.87 8.27
CA CYS A 330 -29.56 7.15 8.38
C CYS A 330 -29.16 8.46 7.68
N GLY A 331 -29.83 9.58 7.99
CA GLY A 331 -29.74 10.79 7.15
C GLY A 331 -29.68 12.14 7.86
N ARG A 332 -29.52 12.21 9.19
CA ARG A 332 -29.43 13.50 9.91
C ARG A 332 -28.25 13.54 10.87
N ALA A 333 -27.03 13.70 10.33
CA ALA A 333 -25.86 14.16 11.10
C ALA A 333 -24.72 14.72 10.24
N PHE A 334 -24.98 15.20 9.02
CA PHE A 334 -23.93 15.76 8.15
C PHE A 334 -24.32 17.13 7.61
N ALA A 335 -24.30 18.12 8.50
CA ALA A 335 -24.30 19.53 8.13
C ALA A 335 -23.25 20.26 8.99
N GLY A 336 -22.07 20.48 8.41
CA GLY A 336 -21.06 21.40 8.96
C GLY A 336 -19.66 20.81 9.13
N ALA A 337 -18.90 20.68 8.04
CA ALA A 337 -17.43 20.72 8.05
C ALA A 337 -16.90 20.72 6.60
N SER A 338 -16.98 21.88 5.94
CA SER A 338 -16.22 22.15 4.72
C SER A 338 -14.78 22.51 5.09
N ALA A 339 -13.82 21.98 4.33
CA ALA A 339 -12.37 22.22 4.38
C ALA A 339 -11.58 21.39 5.41
N GLY A 340 -11.00 20.29 4.92
CA GLY A 340 -10.05 19.46 5.66
C GLY A 340 -10.20 18.00 5.27
N GLY A 341 -9.30 17.49 4.43
CA GLY A 341 -9.25 16.08 4.07
C GLY A 341 -8.96 15.24 5.31
N SER A 342 -9.99 14.61 5.86
CA SER A 342 -9.86 13.63 6.93
C SER A 342 -11.01 12.63 6.81
N TRP A 343 -10.67 11.38 6.50
CA TRP A 343 -11.62 10.28 6.32
C TRP A 343 -11.87 9.64 7.67
N TYR A 344 -12.99 9.97 8.32
CA TYR A 344 -13.43 9.34 9.56
C TYR A 344 -14.70 8.51 9.31
N PHE A 345 -14.63 7.21 9.62
CA PHE A 345 -15.79 6.35 9.82
C PHE A 345 -16.31 6.54 11.24
N ALA A 346 -17.48 7.15 11.38
CA ALA A 346 -18.24 7.12 12.63
C ALA A 346 -19.28 6.01 12.52
N ALA A 347 -19.08 4.90 13.24
CA ALA A 347 -20.10 3.89 13.45
C ALA A 347 -21.04 4.33 14.58
N ALA A 348 -22.35 4.37 14.31
CA ALA A 348 -23.36 4.46 15.35
C ALA A 348 -24.46 3.42 15.06
N ARG A 349 -24.61 2.50 16.02
CA ARG A 349 -25.73 1.62 16.40
C ARG A 349 -26.81 1.28 15.38
#